data_AF-A0A1M2YGR5-F1
#
_entry.id   AF-A0A1M2YGR5-F1
#
_cell.length_a   1.000
_cell.length_b   1.000
_cell.length_c   1.000
_cell.angle_alpha   90.00
_cell.angle_beta   90.00
_cell.angle_gamma   90.00
#
_symmetry.space_group_name_H-M   'P 1'
#
loop_
_entity.id
_entity.type
_entity.pdbx_description
1 polymer ?
#
loop_
_entity_poly.entity_id
_entity_poly.type
_entity_poly.pdbx_seq_one_letter_code
_entity_poly.pdbx_strand_id
1 'polypeptide(L)' 'MDEKESELMHGMVNCYNTCHEDFEHTVHMVAAARMLTEEKVKSVLKKIKAESGNSKEYLSLRSKLPEDFPI' A
#
# COMPACT_ATOMS: atom_id res chain seq x y z
N MET A 1 -3.45 -9.68 8.45
CA MET A 1 -3.02 -9.40 7.07
C MET A 1 -2.67 -10.72 6.44
N ASP A 2 -3.25 -11.03 5.29
CA ASP A 2 -2.86 -12.23 4.53
C ASP A 2 -1.59 -11.98 3.69
N GLU A 3 -1.08 -13.02 3.05
CA GLU A 3 0.17 -12.96 2.25
C GLU A 3 0.07 -11.94 1.11
N LYS A 4 -1.05 -11.92 0.37
CA LYS A 4 -1.24 -11.01 -0.77
C LYS A 4 -1.37 -9.56 -0.32
N GLU A 5 -2.02 -9.34 0.81
CA GLU A 5 -2.12 -8.04 1.45
C GLU A 5 -0.76 -7.53 1.92
N SER A 6 0.06 -8.41 2.52
CA SER A 6 1.43 -8.08 2.92
C SER A 6 2.30 -7.72 1.71
N GLU A 7 2.25 -8.53 0.64
CA GLU A 7 2.94 -8.26 -0.62
C GLU A 7 2.53 -6.93 -1.27
N LEU A 8 1.25 -6.55 -1.16
CA LEU A 8 0.78 -5.26 -1.66
C LEU A 8 1.35 -4.11 -0.83
N MET A 9 1.31 -4.19 0.51
CA MET A 9 1.87 -3.17 1.39
C MET A 9 3.38 -3.01 1.19
N HIS A 10 4.11 -4.12 1.08
CA HIS A 10 5.53 -4.09 0.70
C HIS A 10 5.74 -3.45 -0.67
N GLY A 11 4.83 -3.71 -1.63
CA GLY A 11 4.80 -3.05 -2.93
C GLY A 11 4.70 -1.53 -2.84
N MET A 12 3.77 -1.03 -2.04
CA MET A 12 3.58 0.40 -1.80
C MET A 12 4.85 1.02 -1.21
N VAL A 13 5.39 0.40 -0.15
CA VAL A 13 6.63 0.86 0.51
C VAL A 13 7.80 0.91 -0.47
N ASN A 14 8.02 -0.15 -1.24
CA ASN A 14 9.14 -0.22 -2.18
C ASN A 14 9.00 0.79 -3.32
N CYS A 15 7.78 0.95 -3.86
CA CYS A 15 7.50 1.93 -4.91
C CYS A 15 7.75 3.35 -4.41
N TYR A 16 7.20 3.71 -3.26
CA TYR A 16 7.41 5.04 -2.67
C TYR A 16 8.88 5.29 -2.33
N ASN A 17 9.58 4.35 -1.71
CA ASN A 17 11.00 4.52 -1.35
C ASN A 17 11.91 4.67 -2.57
N THR A 18 11.48 4.21 -3.74
CA THR A 18 12.26 4.31 -4.97
C THR A 18 11.94 5.61 -5.73
N CYS A 19 10.67 5.97 -5.80
CA CYS A 19 10.20 7.05 -6.69
C CYS A 19 9.90 8.34 -5.95
N HIS A 20 9.64 8.28 -4.65
CA HIS A 20 9.23 9.40 -3.79
C HIS A 20 8.01 10.17 -4.32
N GLU A 21 7.13 9.45 -5.02
CA GLU A 21 5.91 10.00 -5.62
C GLU A 21 4.76 10.10 -4.60
N ASP A 22 3.74 10.88 -4.95
CA ASP A 22 2.52 10.97 -4.14
C ASP A 22 1.73 9.65 -4.12
N PHE A 23 0.68 9.61 -3.29
CA PHE A 23 -0.15 8.41 -3.13
C PHE A 23 -0.77 7.93 -4.45
N GLU A 24 -1.26 8.85 -5.26
CA GLU A 24 -1.99 8.54 -6.49
C GLU A 24 -1.05 7.94 -7.54
N HIS A 25 0.12 8.56 -7.74
CA HIS A 25 1.15 8.05 -8.63
C HIS A 25 1.75 6.73 -8.12
N THR A 26 1.95 6.59 -6.80
CA THR A 26 2.40 5.31 -6.21
C THR A 26 1.39 4.20 -6.47
N VAL A 27 0.09 4.47 -6.29
CA VAL A 27 -0.97 3.52 -6.60
C VAL A 27 -0.99 3.18 -8.09
N HIS A 28 -0.87 4.17 -8.97
CA HIS A 28 -0.81 3.98 -10.41
C HIS A 28 0.31 3.01 -10.81
N MET A 29 1.52 3.25 -10.30
CA MET A 29 2.68 2.40 -10.57
C MET A 29 2.52 0.97 -10.03
N VAL A 30 2.01 0.84 -8.80
CA VAL A 30 1.76 -0.46 -8.16
C VAL A 30 0.68 -1.25 -8.89
N ALA A 31 -0.37 -0.58 -9.35
CA ALA A 31 -1.45 -1.17 -10.13
C ALA A 31 -0.94 -1.67 -11.48
N ALA A 32 -0.21 -0.84 -12.22
CA ALA A 32 0.40 -1.19 -13.50
C ALA A 32 1.35 -2.41 -13.38
N ALA A 33 2.25 -2.40 -12.39
CA ALA A 33 3.19 -3.48 -12.15
C ALA A 33 2.52 -4.83 -11.81
N ARG A 34 1.30 -4.78 -11.26
CA ARG A 34 0.54 -5.96 -10.81
C ARG A 34 -0.60 -6.34 -11.77
N MET A 35 -0.74 -5.65 -12.90
CA MET A 35 -1.88 -5.80 -13.83
C MET A 35 -3.24 -5.67 -13.11
N LEU A 36 -3.33 -4.74 -12.17
CA LEU A 36 -4.55 -4.39 -11.43
C LEU A 36 -5.03 -3.01 -11.83
N THR A 37 -6.28 -2.69 -11.48
CA THR A 37 -6.77 -1.32 -11.53
C THR A 37 -6.38 -0.57 -10.26
N GLU A 38 -6.22 0.75 -10.37
CA GLU A 38 -5.96 1.62 -9.22
C GLU A 38 -7.07 1.51 -8.17
N GLU A 39 -8.33 1.45 -8.61
CA GLU A 39 -9.48 1.24 -7.73
C GLU A 39 -9.36 -0.06 -6.92
N LYS A 40 -8.88 -1.14 -7.56
CA LYS A 40 -8.68 -2.42 -6.88
C LYS A 40 -7.58 -2.31 -5.83
N VAL A 41 -6.45 -1.65 -6.15
CA VAL A 41 -5.36 -1.41 -5.19
C VAL A 41 -5.88 -0.59 -4.00
N LYS A 42 -6.55 0.54 -4.23
CA LYS A 42 -7.13 1.38 -3.17
C LYS A 42 -8.15 0.61 -2.31
N SER A 43 -8.98 -0.21 -2.93
CA SER A 43 -9.95 -1.05 -2.22
C SER A 43 -9.25 -2.07 -1.30
N VAL A 44 -8.19 -2.71 -1.77
CA VAL A 44 -7.41 -3.65 -0.94
C VAL A 44 -6.69 -2.91 0.18
N LEU A 45 -6.06 -1.76 -0.08
CA LEU A 45 -5.41 -0.94 0.96
C LEU A 45 -6.40 -0.53 2.05
N LYS A 46 -7.62 -0.12 1.66
CA LYS A 46 -8.69 0.21 2.61
C LYS A 46 -9.11 -1.01 3.43
N LYS A 47 -9.21 -2.19 2.82
CA LYS A 47 -9.49 -3.46 3.51
C LYS A 47 -8.39 -3.79 4.53
N ILE A 48 -7.12 -3.68 4.13
CA ILE A 48 -5.97 -3.93 5.01
C ILE A 48 -6.00 -3.00 6.22
N LYS A 49 -6.23 -1.71 6.01
CA LYS A 49 -6.36 -0.73 7.11
C LYS A 49 -7.47 -1.11 8.07
N ALA A 50 -8.64 -1.51 7.55
CA ALA A 50 -9.79 -1.87 8.37
C ALA A 50 -9.57 -3.17 9.17
N GLU A 51 -8.99 -4.20 8.56
CA GLU A 51 -8.86 -5.53 9.16
C GLU A 51 -7.57 -5.69 9.99
N SER A 52 -6.50 -5.02 9.59
CA SER A 52 -5.14 -5.22 10.12
C SER A 52 -4.48 -3.94 10.63
N GLY A 53 -5.20 -2.82 10.72
CA GLY A 53 -4.65 -1.50 11.08
C GLY A 53 -3.92 -1.41 12.41
N ASN A 54 -4.22 -2.31 13.36
CA ASN A 54 -3.55 -2.39 14.66
C ASN A 54 -2.48 -3.49 14.74
N SER A 55 -2.27 -4.24 13.65
CA SER A 55 -1.26 -5.30 13.63
C SER A 55 0.15 -4.71 13.60
N LYS A 56 1.09 -5.37 14.28
CA LYS A 56 2.50 -4.93 14.31
C LYS A 56 3.10 -4.84 12.91
N GLU A 57 2.74 -5.77 12.04
CA GLU A 57 3.22 -5.83 10.66
C GLU A 57 2.74 -4.63 9.84
N TYR A 58 1.43 -4.37 9.85
CA TYR A 58 0.88 -3.20 9.16
C TYR A 58 1.49 -1.90 9.70
N LEU A 59 1.59 -1.72 11.02
CA LEU A 59 2.15 -0.51 11.62
C LEU A 59 3.63 -0.31 11.21
N SER A 60 4.40 -1.40 11.17
CA SER A 60 5.79 -1.37 10.70
C SER A 60 5.88 -0.91 9.24
N LEU A 61 5.02 -1.41 8.35
CA LEU A 61 5.02 -1.01 6.94
C LEU A 61 4.47 0.41 6.74
N ARG A 62 3.39 0.75 7.45
CA ARG A 62 2.75 2.08 7.40
C ARG A 62 3.71 3.19 7.83
N SER A 63 4.57 2.94 8.82
CA SER A 63 5.56 3.90 9.31
C SER A 63 6.63 4.28 8.28
N LYS A 64 6.77 3.49 7.21
CA LYS A 64 7.72 3.75 6.11
C LYS A 64 7.11 4.56 4.97
N LEU A 65 5.83 4.90 5.08
CA LEU A 65 5.08 5.67 4.09
C LEU A 65 4.70 7.02 4.68
N PRO A 66 4.53 8.06 3.86
CA PRO A 66 4.10 9.39 4.31
C PRO A 66 2.84 9.34 5.16
N GLU A 67 2.73 10.23 6.16
CA GLU A 67 1.57 10.28 7.06
C GLU A 67 0.27 10.67 6.32
N ASP A 68 0.37 11.38 5.20
CA ASP A 68 -0.75 11.81 4.37
C ASP A 68 -1.30 10.69 3.46
N PHE A 69 -0.57 9.59 3.27
CA PHE A 69 -1.11 8.45 2.54
C PHE A 69 -2.35 7.91 3.28
N PRO A 70 -3.52 7.80 2.60
CA PRO A 70 -4.81 7.48 3.23
C PRO A 70 -4.96 5.97 3.54
N ILE A 71 -3.87 5.32 3.94
CA ILE A 71 -3.76 3.87 4.18
C ILE A 71 -3.51 3.55 5.62
#